data_AF-A0A4Q1FPR1-F1
#
_entry.id   AF-A0A4Q1FPR1-F1
#
_cell.length_a   1.000
_cell.length_b   1.000
_cell.length_c   1.000
_cell.angle_alpha   90.00
_cell.angle_beta   90.00
_cell.angle_gamma   90.00
#
_symmetry.space_group_name_H-M   'P 1'
#
loop_
_entity.id
_entity.type
_entity.pdbx_description
1 polymer ?
#
loop_
_entity_poly.entity_id
_entity_poly.type
_entity_poly.pdbx_seq_one_letter_code
_entity_poly.pdbx_strand_id
1 'polypeptide(L)'
;MITLRKFSLLLFLVTLSIHHLQAQKNIEDYKNEILSEDKMLITTNKAIKLIQESKSEDFKNLFADDIKKNITDSQIKQLIVQLNNLFKTEGIPTDKRDITPSLHASVKGKDTLFLNNINYNYKSSKSLIFSFSKNYGTDKIIGLHLKEKPLNSGNYRPNIKQIESFQFNIDDIKNFRIYYDEGKDKKTKFKNEIGYFVIQGDAEKLKKTGIKSIIENIFSDLSKSKYESVNIFNQPLDRGENPNFIQIEFALKDKPYLISLYLPLKNDQKYSGKIVLMEKEYQNLGYQFILDQNNYTNIVKEFPRILDLKLDNFYEDIP
;
A
#
# COMPACT_ATOMS: atom_id res chain seq x y z
N MET A 1 -9.67 26.85 35.56
CA MET A 1 -10.42 27.88 34.80
C MET A 1 -9.39 28.92 34.38
N ILE A 2 -9.03 29.09 33.11
CA ILE A 2 -9.85 29.49 31.97
C ILE A 2 -9.41 28.71 30.72
N THR A 3 -10.37 28.52 29.82
CA THR A 3 -10.46 27.54 28.76
C THR A 3 -9.54 27.78 27.56
N LEU A 4 -8.88 26.70 27.14
CA LEU A 4 -8.11 26.58 25.89
C LEU A 4 -9.08 26.63 24.69
N ARG A 5 -9.16 27.77 23.99
CA ARG A 5 -9.91 27.88 22.73
C ARG A 5 -9.11 27.22 21.61
N LYS A 6 -9.55 26.03 21.19
CA LYS A 6 -9.19 25.38 19.92
C LYS A 6 -9.59 26.29 18.76
N PHE A 7 -8.63 26.98 18.14
CA PHE A 7 -8.81 27.58 16.82
C PHE A 7 -8.47 26.53 15.76
N SER A 8 -9.49 25.77 15.34
CA SER A 8 -9.48 25.11 14.04
C SER A 8 -9.82 26.19 13.02
N LEU A 9 -8.82 26.70 12.30
CA LEU A 9 -9.06 27.52 11.12
C LEU A 9 -8.62 26.71 9.89
N LEU A 10 -9.59 25.99 9.34
CA LEU A 10 -9.52 25.29 8.05
C LEU A 10 -9.31 26.34 6.95
N LEU A 11 -8.14 26.35 6.29
CA LEU A 11 -7.94 27.20 5.12
C LEU A 11 -8.42 26.45 3.87
N PHE A 12 -9.61 26.82 3.39
CA PHE A 12 -10.13 26.43 2.09
C PHE A 12 -9.45 27.26 1.00
N LEU A 13 -8.60 26.62 0.19
CA LEU A 13 -8.25 27.10 -1.15
C LEU A 13 -8.77 26.04 -2.12
N VAL A 14 -10.00 26.29 -2.58
CA VAL A 14 -10.78 25.54 -3.57
C VAL A 14 -11.04 24.06 -3.20
N THR A 15 -12.15 23.78 -2.52
CA THR A 15 -12.77 22.45 -2.67
C THR A 15 -13.52 22.38 -3.98
N LEU A 16 -12.93 21.69 -4.95
CA LEU A 16 -13.72 20.98 -5.94
C LEU A 16 -14.08 19.63 -5.31
N SER A 17 -15.19 19.60 -4.56
CA SER A 17 -15.91 18.36 -4.29
C SER A 17 -16.58 17.90 -5.59
N ILE A 18 -15.78 17.34 -6.50
CA ILE A 18 -16.28 16.69 -7.71
C ILE A 18 -16.33 15.19 -7.42
N HIS A 19 -17.52 14.61 -7.61
CA HIS A 19 -17.73 13.18 -7.55
C HIS A 19 -16.68 12.43 -8.37
N HIS A 20 -15.98 11.51 -7.71
CA HIS A 20 -14.93 10.69 -8.29
C HIS A 20 -15.53 9.73 -9.32
N LEU A 21 -15.48 10.09 -10.61
CA LEU A 21 -15.27 9.08 -11.64
C LEU A 21 -13.77 9.00 -11.88
N GLN A 22 -13.15 7.95 -11.34
CA GLN A 22 -11.85 7.49 -11.79
C GLN A 22 -12.06 6.89 -13.19
N ALA A 23 -11.99 7.73 -14.23
CA ALA A 23 -11.77 7.21 -15.56
C ALA A 23 -10.34 6.64 -15.57
N GLN A 24 -10.22 5.32 -15.46
CA GLN A 24 -9.01 4.58 -15.84
C GLN A 24 -8.83 4.73 -17.36
N LYS A 25 -8.39 5.90 -17.82
CA LYS A 25 -7.77 6.06 -19.13
C LYS A 25 -6.27 5.84 -18.96
N ASN A 26 -5.69 5.07 -19.88
CA ASN A 26 -4.30 4.65 -19.79
C ASN A 26 -3.40 5.89 -19.79
N ILE A 27 -2.41 5.96 -18.88
CA ILE A 27 -1.54 7.15 -18.73
C ILE A 27 -0.82 7.51 -20.04
N GLU A 28 -0.69 6.52 -20.94
CA GLU A 28 -0.13 6.65 -22.27
C GLU A 28 -0.90 7.64 -23.17
N ASP A 29 -2.21 7.79 -22.97
CA ASP A 29 -3.05 8.72 -23.74
C ASP A 29 -2.76 10.20 -23.40
N TYR A 30 -2.02 10.44 -22.32
CA TYR A 30 -1.76 11.79 -21.77
C TYR A 30 -0.27 12.15 -21.73
N LYS A 31 0.60 11.41 -22.45
CA LYS A 31 2.05 11.67 -22.48
C LYS A 31 2.39 13.13 -22.80
N ASN A 32 1.62 13.78 -23.67
CA ASN A 32 1.83 15.17 -24.07
C ASN A 32 1.47 16.20 -22.98
N GLU A 33 0.77 15.78 -21.93
CA GLU A 33 0.38 16.64 -20.79
C GLU A 33 1.35 16.51 -19.61
N ILE A 34 2.30 15.58 -19.68
CA ILE A 34 3.30 15.33 -18.64
C ILE A 34 4.47 16.30 -18.81
N LEU A 35 4.74 17.07 -17.75
CA LEU A 35 5.88 17.99 -17.69
C LEU A 35 7.16 17.27 -17.27
N SER A 36 8.32 17.85 -17.60
CA SER A 36 9.63 17.32 -17.22
C SER A 36 9.80 17.30 -15.70
N GLU A 37 9.93 16.09 -15.14
CA GLU A 37 10.13 15.85 -13.71
C GLU A 37 11.37 16.59 -13.18
N ASP A 38 12.53 16.44 -13.84
CA ASP A 38 13.78 17.08 -13.42
C ASP A 38 13.64 18.60 -13.31
N LYS A 39 12.94 19.23 -14.26
CA LYS A 39 12.69 20.68 -14.23
C LYS A 39 11.74 21.09 -13.12
N MET A 40 10.69 20.30 -12.87
CA MET A 40 9.79 20.54 -11.73
C MET A 40 10.53 20.40 -10.40
N LEU A 41 11.39 19.37 -10.26
CA LEU A 41 12.22 19.16 -9.08
C LEU A 41 13.16 20.32 -8.78
N ILE A 42 13.75 20.95 -9.80
CA ILE A 42 14.55 22.17 -9.63
C ILE A 42 13.71 23.26 -8.96
N THR A 43 12.49 23.50 -9.43
CA THR A 43 11.60 24.53 -8.90
C THR A 43 11.12 24.20 -7.49
N THR A 44 10.75 22.95 -7.20
CA THR A 44 10.31 22.56 -5.85
C THR A 44 11.44 22.58 -4.83
N ASN A 45 12.66 22.18 -5.22
CA ASN A 45 13.83 22.27 -4.36
C ASN A 45 14.19 23.74 -4.07
N LYS A 46 14.08 24.62 -5.07
CA LYS A 46 14.21 26.07 -4.87
C LYS A 46 13.15 26.58 -3.90
N ALA A 47 11.89 26.17 -4.05
CA ALA A 47 10.81 26.56 -3.15
C ALA A 47 11.07 26.14 -1.70
N ILE A 48 11.47 24.88 -1.48
CA ILE A 48 11.84 24.36 -0.15
C ILE A 48 12.95 25.20 0.48
N LYS A 49 14.01 25.51 -0.27
CA LYS A 49 15.11 26.35 0.22
C LYS A 49 14.62 27.73 0.64
N LEU A 50 13.80 28.39 -0.18
CA LEU A 50 13.25 29.71 0.14
C LEU A 50 12.34 29.68 1.38
N ILE A 51 11.57 28.60 1.56
CA ILE A 51 10.77 28.38 2.77
C ILE A 51 11.68 28.26 4.00
N GLN A 52 12.72 27.42 3.94
CA GLN A 52 13.69 27.25 5.04
C GLN A 52 14.38 28.56 5.41
N GLU A 53 14.75 29.37 4.42
CA GLU A 53 15.37 30.70 4.59
C GLU A 53 14.37 31.81 4.94
N SER A 54 13.07 31.48 5.06
CA SER A 54 11.98 32.42 5.31
C SER A 54 11.88 33.59 4.30
N LYS A 55 12.31 33.35 3.06
CA LYS A 55 12.31 34.31 1.94
C LYS A 55 10.91 34.42 1.32
N SER A 56 10.01 35.09 2.03
CA SER A 56 8.57 35.15 1.70
C SER A 56 8.29 35.68 0.29
N GLU A 57 8.88 36.81 -0.09
CA GLU A 57 8.62 37.42 -1.40
C GLU A 57 9.17 36.56 -2.54
N ASP A 58 10.38 36.03 -2.39
CA ASP A 58 10.99 35.14 -3.39
C ASP A 58 10.20 33.85 -3.55
N PHE A 59 9.69 33.28 -2.45
CA PHE A 59 8.82 32.10 -2.50
C PHE A 59 7.49 32.42 -3.18
N LYS A 60 6.87 33.56 -2.86
CA LYS A 60 5.65 34.06 -3.51
C LYS A 60 5.87 34.24 -5.03
N ASN A 61 7.05 34.65 -5.45
CA ASN A 61 7.42 34.84 -6.85
C ASN A 61 7.52 33.54 -7.67
N LEU A 62 7.58 32.38 -7.01
CA LEU A 62 7.52 31.09 -7.68
C LEU A 62 6.11 30.70 -8.12
N PHE A 63 5.07 31.37 -7.62
CA PHE A 63 3.71 31.09 -8.08
C PHE A 63 3.43 31.74 -9.44
N ALA A 64 2.55 31.13 -10.24
CA ALA A 64 2.04 31.72 -11.47
C ALA A 64 1.45 33.11 -11.21
N ASP A 65 1.63 34.06 -12.12
CA ASP A 65 1.40 35.49 -11.83
C ASP A 65 -0.07 35.81 -11.49
N ASP A 66 -1.00 35.12 -12.14
CA ASP A 66 -2.44 35.19 -11.91
C ASP A 66 -2.90 34.54 -10.60
N ILE A 67 -2.11 33.62 -10.05
CA ILE A 67 -2.29 33.06 -8.71
C ILE A 67 -1.63 33.98 -7.68
N LYS A 68 -0.38 34.37 -7.93
CA LYS A 68 0.44 35.26 -7.10
C LYS A 68 -0.32 36.52 -6.68
N LYS A 69 -1.02 37.16 -7.62
CA LYS A 69 -1.79 38.41 -7.35
C LYS A 69 -2.88 38.24 -6.30
N ASN A 70 -3.37 37.01 -6.09
CA ASN A 70 -4.43 36.70 -5.14
C ASN A 70 -3.88 36.24 -3.79
N ILE A 71 -2.55 36.07 -3.66
CA ILE A 71 -1.92 35.66 -2.40
C ILE A 71 -1.44 36.91 -1.65
N THR A 72 -1.94 37.10 -0.44
CA THR A 72 -1.48 38.17 0.46
C THR A 72 -0.16 37.81 1.12
N ASP A 73 0.62 38.82 1.53
CA ASP A 73 1.91 38.59 2.20
C ASP A 73 1.74 37.88 3.54
N SER A 74 0.63 38.14 4.23
CA SER A 74 0.28 37.45 5.48
C SER A 74 0.07 35.95 5.24
N GLN A 75 -0.65 35.58 4.18
CA GLN A 75 -0.87 34.17 3.83
C GLN A 75 0.45 33.45 3.52
N ILE A 76 1.35 34.06 2.74
CA ILE A 76 2.65 33.45 2.45
C ILE A 76 3.51 33.30 3.71
N LYS A 77 3.56 34.32 4.57
CA LYS A 77 4.32 34.23 5.83
C LYS A 77 3.78 33.12 6.72
N GLN A 78 2.47 33.02 6.87
CA GLN A 78 1.83 31.95 7.65
C GLN A 78 2.13 30.57 7.06
N LEU A 79 2.04 30.41 5.74
CA LEU A 79 2.36 29.17 5.04
C LEU A 79 3.82 28.76 5.29
N ILE A 80 4.77 29.69 5.17
CA ILE A 80 6.19 29.43 5.46
C ILE A 80 6.39 28.98 6.90
N VAL A 81 5.73 29.61 7.87
CA VAL A 81 5.82 29.21 9.29
C VAL A 81 5.29 27.79 9.49
N GLN A 82 4.14 27.46 8.91
CA GLN A 82 3.55 26.13 9.00
C GLN A 82 4.45 25.05 8.38
N LEU A 83 5.02 25.31 7.20
CA LEU A 83 5.90 24.38 6.51
C LEU A 83 7.24 24.22 7.23
N ASN A 84 7.83 25.30 7.76
CA ASN A 84 9.04 25.19 8.56
C ASN A 84 8.81 24.41 9.86
N ASN A 85 7.63 24.51 10.47
CA ASN A 85 7.28 23.68 11.61
C ASN A 85 7.18 22.20 11.18
N LEU A 86 6.53 21.90 10.06
CA LEU A 86 6.49 20.53 9.50
C LEU A 86 7.91 19.98 9.25
N PHE A 87 8.79 20.77 8.64
CA PHE A 87 10.17 20.38 8.35
C PHE A 87 10.98 20.12 9.62
N LYS A 88 10.76 20.90 10.68
CA LYS A 88 11.39 20.66 11.99
C LYS A 88 10.90 19.38 12.65
N THR A 89 9.60 19.07 12.53
CA THR A 89 8.99 17.90 13.20
C THR A 89 9.23 16.60 12.45
N GLU A 90 9.19 16.62 11.12
CA GLU A 90 9.20 15.39 10.30
C GLU A 90 10.45 15.26 9.41
N GLY A 91 11.30 16.28 9.36
CA GLY A 91 12.38 16.38 8.38
C GLY A 91 11.88 16.77 6.99
N ILE A 92 12.77 16.90 6.02
CA ILE A 92 12.40 17.02 4.59
C ILE A 92 12.76 15.70 3.93
N PRO A 93 11.84 15.06 3.18
CA PRO A 93 12.18 13.87 2.40
C PRO A 93 13.31 14.17 1.42
N THR A 94 14.40 13.41 1.50
CA THR A 94 15.58 13.53 0.61
C THR A 94 15.83 12.29 -0.22
N ASP A 95 15.23 11.16 0.14
CA ASP A 95 15.29 9.93 -0.64
C ASP A 95 14.45 10.10 -1.91
N LYS A 96 15.05 9.82 -3.08
CA LYS A 96 14.34 9.90 -4.38
C LYS A 96 13.07 9.06 -4.40
N ARG A 97 13.01 7.96 -3.63
CA ARG A 97 11.84 7.09 -3.56
C ARG A 97 10.68 7.72 -2.80
N ASP A 98 10.95 8.74 -1.99
CA ASP A 98 9.95 9.47 -1.21
C ASP A 98 9.54 10.79 -1.89
N ILE A 99 10.20 11.14 -2.99
CA ILE A 99 9.89 12.29 -3.86
C ILE A 99 9.38 11.74 -5.19
N THR A 100 8.06 11.70 -5.36
CA THR A 100 7.44 11.02 -6.51
C THR A 100 6.69 12.00 -7.40
N PRO A 101 6.88 11.97 -8.72
CA PRO A 101 6.00 12.68 -9.64
C PRO A 101 4.62 12.02 -9.68
N SER A 102 3.57 12.79 -10.00
CA SER A 102 2.26 12.23 -10.33
C SER A 102 1.47 13.16 -11.23
N LEU A 103 0.61 12.59 -12.07
CA LEU A 103 -0.35 13.34 -12.88
C LEU A 103 -1.74 13.19 -12.27
N HIS A 104 -2.39 14.31 -11.99
CA HIS A 104 -3.80 14.33 -11.58
C HIS A 104 -4.63 14.95 -12.70
N ALA A 105 -5.63 14.21 -13.18
CA ALA A 105 -6.60 14.68 -14.16
C ALA A 105 -7.95 14.93 -13.49
N SER A 106 -8.48 16.14 -13.64
CA SER A 106 -9.84 16.49 -13.21
C SER A 106 -10.69 16.76 -14.44
N VAL A 107 -11.69 15.92 -14.68
CA VAL A 107 -12.61 16.06 -15.81
C VAL A 107 -13.80 16.91 -15.39
N LYS A 108 -14.03 18.02 -16.09
CA LYS A 108 -15.19 18.90 -15.90
C LYS A 108 -15.90 19.10 -17.25
N GLY A 109 -16.89 18.26 -17.53
CA GLY A 109 -17.60 18.30 -18.81
C GLY A 109 -16.71 17.82 -19.97
N LYS A 110 -16.48 18.68 -20.98
CA LYS A 110 -15.57 18.38 -22.11
C LYS A 110 -14.12 18.73 -21.82
N ASP A 111 -13.85 19.52 -20.78
CA ASP A 111 -12.51 19.97 -20.44
C ASP A 111 -11.89 19.04 -19.40
N THR A 112 -10.60 18.73 -19.59
CA THR A 112 -9.80 17.98 -18.61
C THR A 112 -8.65 18.86 -18.15
N LEU A 113 -8.58 19.12 -16.85
CA LEU A 113 -7.47 19.82 -16.23
C LEU A 113 -6.41 18.80 -15.80
N PHE A 114 -5.18 19.00 -16.26
CA PHE A 114 -4.03 18.18 -15.88
C PHE A 114 -3.12 18.96 -14.91
N LEU A 115 -2.92 18.38 -13.73
CA LEU A 115 -2.00 18.86 -12.71
C LEU A 115 -0.82 17.91 -12.61
N ASN A 116 0.36 18.41 -12.97
CA ASN A 116 1.62 17.70 -12.78
C ASN A 116 2.14 18.01 -11.38
N ASN A 117 2.37 17.00 -10.58
CA ASN A 117 2.68 17.15 -9.17
C ASN A 117 4.04 16.55 -8.84
N ILE A 118 4.77 17.20 -7.93
CA ILE A 118 5.88 16.60 -7.19
C ILE A 118 5.43 16.41 -5.75
N ASN A 119 5.41 15.15 -5.30
CA ASN A 119 4.96 14.78 -3.96
C ASN A 119 6.17 14.46 -3.07
N TYR A 120 6.37 15.24 -2.01
CA TYR A 120 7.28 14.91 -0.91
C TYR A 120 6.50 14.12 0.13
N ASN A 121 6.73 12.81 0.19
CA ASN A 121 5.97 11.88 1.02
C ASN A 121 6.66 11.70 2.37
N TYR A 122 5.92 11.95 3.44
CA TYR A 122 6.40 11.82 4.81
C TYR A 122 6.01 10.46 5.39
N LYS A 123 6.81 9.96 6.33
CA LYS A 123 6.53 8.72 7.07
C LYS A 123 5.24 8.80 7.89
N SER A 124 4.82 10.01 8.27
CA SER A 124 3.57 10.29 8.99
C SER A 124 2.29 10.08 8.16
N SER A 125 2.41 9.58 6.93
CA SER A 125 1.34 9.52 5.93
C SER A 125 0.85 10.89 5.46
N LYS A 126 1.64 11.96 5.66
CA LYS A 126 1.40 13.25 4.99
C LYS A 126 2.14 13.32 3.67
N SER A 127 1.68 14.18 2.77
CA SER A 127 2.40 14.52 1.54
C SER A 127 2.31 16.01 1.28
N LEU A 128 3.47 16.64 1.11
CA LEU A 128 3.56 17.99 0.60
C LEU A 128 3.63 17.93 -0.92
N ILE A 129 2.67 18.53 -1.59
CA ILE A 129 2.42 18.40 -3.02
C ILE A 129 2.59 19.77 -3.67
N PHE A 130 3.56 19.89 -4.56
CA PHE A 130 3.72 21.05 -5.43
C PHE A 130 3.10 20.75 -6.79
N SER A 131 2.19 21.59 -7.24
CA SER A 131 1.44 21.40 -8.48
C SER A 131 1.88 22.38 -9.56
N PHE A 132 1.92 21.88 -10.79
CA PHE A 132 2.28 22.55 -12.03
C PHE A 132 1.21 22.27 -13.08
N SER A 133 1.04 23.16 -14.05
CA SER A 133 0.28 22.85 -15.25
C SER A 133 1.02 23.33 -16.49
N LYS A 134 0.70 22.70 -17.61
CA LYS A 134 1.35 22.95 -18.90
C LYS A 134 1.30 24.42 -19.32
N ASN A 135 0.23 25.12 -18.97
CA ASN A 135 0.03 26.54 -19.30
C ASN A 135 1.06 27.48 -18.65
N TYR A 136 1.64 27.09 -17.52
CA TYR A 136 2.65 27.90 -16.81
C TYR A 136 4.03 27.26 -16.79
N GLY A 137 4.21 26.09 -17.40
CA GLY A 137 5.48 25.39 -17.45
C GLY A 137 5.92 24.80 -16.12
N THR A 138 7.22 24.53 -16.01
CA THR A 138 7.85 23.85 -14.85
C THR A 138 8.47 24.81 -13.84
N ASP A 139 8.52 26.10 -14.15
CA ASP A 139 9.14 27.16 -13.34
C ASP A 139 8.12 27.90 -12.45
N LYS A 140 6.83 27.70 -12.69
CA LYS A 140 5.73 28.33 -11.94
C LYS A 140 4.84 27.32 -11.23
N ILE A 141 4.74 27.48 -9.92
CA ILE A 141 3.87 26.71 -9.04
C ILE A 141 2.44 27.24 -9.17
N ILE A 142 1.47 26.34 -9.33
CA ILE A 142 0.04 26.68 -9.36
C ILE A 142 -0.71 26.20 -8.12
N GLY A 143 -0.09 25.36 -7.29
CA GLY A 143 -0.69 24.86 -6.07
C GLY A 143 0.35 24.30 -5.11
N LEU A 144 0.06 24.44 -3.82
CA LEU A 144 0.81 23.80 -2.75
C LEU A 144 -0.17 23.22 -1.74
N HIS A 145 -0.09 21.91 -1.51
CA HIS A 145 -1.03 21.20 -0.65
C HIS A 145 -0.28 20.32 0.35
N LEU A 146 -0.69 20.37 1.61
CA LEU A 146 -0.35 19.33 2.58
C LEU A 146 -1.56 18.40 2.71
N LYS A 147 -1.42 17.18 2.21
CA LYS A 147 -2.50 16.18 2.24
C LYS A 147 -2.15 15.07 3.19
N GLU A 148 -3.06 14.76 4.11
CA GLU A 148 -3.05 13.48 4.81
C GLU A 148 -3.47 12.40 3.81
N LYS A 149 -2.58 11.45 3.59
CA LYS A 149 -2.89 10.24 2.86
C LYS A 149 -3.32 9.16 3.87
N PRO A 150 -4.31 8.33 3.55
CA PRO A 150 -4.55 7.10 4.29
C PRO A 150 -3.25 6.26 4.34
N LEU A 151 -3.09 5.46 5.39
CA LEU A 151 -2.01 4.46 5.53
C LEU A 151 -1.88 3.54 4.29
N ASN A 152 -2.95 3.46 3.48
CA ASN A 152 -3.06 2.62 2.28
C ASN A 152 -2.68 3.36 0.99
N SER A 153 -2.05 4.52 1.09
CA SER A 153 -1.57 5.24 -0.09
C SER A 153 -0.20 4.72 -0.51
N GLY A 154 0.03 4.67 -1.83
CA GLY A 154 1.08 3.93 -2.53
C GLY A 154 2.55 4.07 -2.09
N ASN A 155 2.84 4.89 -1.08
CA ASN A 155 4.20 5.21 -0.63
C ASN A 155 4.49 4.79 0.82
N TYR A 156 3.51 4.23 1.54
CA TYR A 156 3.77 3.68 2.88
C TYR A 156 4.61 2.40 2.76
N ARG A 157 5.63 2.27 3.62
CA ARG A 157 6.55 1.13 3.64
C ARG A 157 6.47 0.41 4.96
N PRO A 158 6.76 -0.90 4.99
CA PRO A 158 6.90 -1.60 6.24
C PRO A 158 8.05 -1.02 7.08
N ASN A 159 7.84 -0.84 8.37
CA ASN A 159 8.87 -0.52 9.37
C ASN A 159 9.64 -1.77 9.81
N ILE A 160 9.14 -2.96 9.49
CA ILE A 160 9.83 -4.22 9.73
C ILE A 160 11.01 -4.41 8.75
N LYS A 161 12.07 -5.05 9.23
CA LYS A 161 13.18 -5.49 8.38
C LYS A 161 12.70 -6.66 7.52
N GLN A 162 12.78 -6.50 6.20
CA GLN A 162 12.51 -7.56 5.23
C GLN A 162 13.26 -8.85 5.60
N ILE A 163 12.57 -9.99 5.54
CA ILE A 163 13.24 -11.29 5.73
C ILE A 163 14.29 -11.55 4.64
N GLU A 164 15.44 -12.06 5.07
CA GLU A 164 16.57 -12.40 4.21
C GLU A 164 16.57 -13.89 3.80
N SER A 165 15.98 -14.76 4.64
CA SER A 165 15.83 -16.19 4.40
C SER A 165 14.50 -16.70 4.96
N PHE A 166 13.95 -17.75 4.33
CA PHE A 166 12.67 -18.35 4.73
C PHE A 166 12.87 -19.50 5.73
N GLN A 167 13.60 -19.24 6.81
CA GLN A 167 13.84 -20.22 7.86
C GLN A 167 12.77 -20.07 8.96
N PHE A 168 11.78 -20.95 8.92
CA PHE A 168 10.68 -20.98 9.88
C PHE A 168 10.63 -22.32 10.61
N ASN A 169 10.34 -22.28 11.91
CA ASN A 169 10.11 -23.47 12.71
C ASN A 169 8.63 -23.62 13.02
N ILE A 170 8.09 -24.82 12.84
CA ILE A 170 6.69 -25.14 13.10
C ILE A 170 6.31 -24.92 14.57
N ASP A 171 7.25 -25.15 15.49
CA ASP A 171 7.01 -25.01 16.93
C ASP A 171 7.00 -23.54 17.39
N ASP A 172 7.42 -22.61 16.51
CA ASP A 172 7.37 -21.16 16.75
C ASP A 172 6.00 -20.56 16.38
N ILE A 173 5.10 -21.32 15.75
CA ILE A 173 3.75 -20.88 15.44
C ILE A 173 3.00 -20.59 16.75
N LYS A 174 2.63 -19.33 16.92
CA LYS A 174 1.77 -18.87 18.01
C LYS A 174 0.31 -19.08 17.66
N ASN A 175 -0.09 -18.65 16.46
CA ASN A 175 -1.41 -18.86 15.91
C ASN A 175 -1.36 -18.99 14.39
N PHE A 176 -2.41 -19.58 13.84
CA PHE A 176 -2.60 -19.73 12.40
C PHE A 176 -4.04 -19.44 12.03
N ARG A 177 -4.25 -19.05 10.77
CA ARG A 177 -5.57 -18.98 10.13
C ARG A 177 -5.48 -19.46 8.69
N ILE A 178 -6.37 -20.37 8.33
CA ILE A 178 -6.49 -20.91 6.97
C ILE A 178 -7.83 -20.49 6.41
N TYR A 179 -7.81 -19.96 5.19
CA TYR A 179 -8.98 -19.63 4.40
C TYR A 179 -8.95 -20.45 3.12
N TYR A 180 -10.03 -21.15 2.81
CA TYR A 180 -10.12 -21.86 1.54
C TYR A 180 -11.56 -22.04 1.06
N ASP A 181 -11.70 -22.19 -0.25
CA ASP A 181 -12.89 -22.71 -0.89
C ASP A 181 -12.77 -24.25 -0.95
N GLU A 182 -13.79 -24.97 -0.47
CA GLU A 182 -13.82 -26.43 -0.53
C GLU A 182 -14.17 -27.01 -1.90
N GLY A 183 -14.61 -26.17 -2.83
CA GLY A 183 -15.11 -26.62 -4.13
C GLY A 183 -16.52 -27.20 -4.04
N LYS A 184 -17.12 -27.46 -5.20
CA LYS A 184 -18.56 -27.75 -5.33
C LYS A 184 -19.03 -29.11 -4.78
N ASP A 185 -18.11 -30.04 -4.53
CA ASP A 185 -18.45 -31.46 -4.31
C ASP A 185 -18.10 -31.99 -2.91
N LYS A 186 -17.67 -31.14 -1.96
CA LYS A 186 -17.44 -31.55 -0.56
C LYS A 186 -18.66 -31.31 0.33
N LYS A 187 -18.98 -32.30 1.15
CA LYS A 187 -20.04 -32.24 2.17
C LYS A 187 -19.45 -31.71 3.47
N THR A 188 -19.81 -30.50 3.87
CA THR A 188 -19.39 -29.92 5.16
C THR A 188 -20.44 -30.06 6.25
N LYS A 189 -20.09 -29.70 7.50
CA LYS A 189 -21.09 -29.50 8.59
C LYS A 189 -22.17 -28.46 8.23
N PHE A 190 -21.91 -27.61 7.24
CA PHE A 190 -22.82 -26.57 6.73
C PHE A 190 -23.60 -27.01 5.48
N LYS A 191 -23.58 -28.30 5.12
CA LYS A 191 -24.31 -28.89 3.96
C LYS A 191 -23.83 -28.30 2.60
N ASN A 192 -24.72 -28.18 1.61
CA ASN A 192 -24.42 -27.75 0.22
C ASN A 192 -24.20 -26.23 0.09
N GLU A 193 -23.87 -25.52 1.17
CA GLU A 193 -23.57 -24.09 1.10
C GLU A 193 -22.17 -23.92 0.48
N ILE A 194 -22.14 -23.42 -0.76
CA ILE A 194 -20.91 -22.97 -1.42
C ILE A 194 -20.43 -21.75 -0.62
N GLY A 195 -19.26 -21.84 0.00
CA GLY A 195 -18.75 -20.79 0.88
C GLY A 195 -17.25 -20.90 1.16
N TYR A 196 -16.71 -19.86 1.77
CA TYR A 196 -15.33 -19.83 2.27
C TYR A 196 -15.29 -20.40 3.68
N PHE A 197 -14.42 -21.38 3.91
CA PHE A 197 -14.23 -21.99 5.22
C PHE A 197 -13.00 -21.43 5.89
N VAL A 198 -13.11 -21.26 7.20
CA VAL A 198 -12.04 -20.73 8.03
C VAL A 198 -11.74 -21.67 9.18
N ILE A 199 -10.46 -21.95 9.34
CA ILE A 199 -9.91 -22.62 10.52
C ILE A 199 -8.87 -21.70 11.11
N GLN A 200 -9.02 -21.38 12.38
CA GLN A 200 -8.01 -20.64 13.14
C GLN A 200 -7.72 -21.33 14.46
N GLY A 201 -6.51 -21.16 14.98
CA GLY A 201 -6.13 -21.71 16.26
C GLY A 201 -4.67 -21.53 16.62
N ASP A 202 -4.26 -22.21 17.67
CA ASP A 202 -2.91 -22.26 18.18
C ASP A 202 -2.17 -23.53 17.72
N ALA A 203 -0.95 -23.71 18.24
CA ALA A 203 -0.12 -24.89 17.96
C ALA A 203 -0.80 -26.23 18.35
N GLU A 204 -1.67 -26.25 19.35
CA GLU A 204 -2.39 -27.47 19.77
C GLU A 204 -3.50 -27.82 18.78
N LYS A 205 -4.28 -26.83 18.32
CA LYS A 205 -5.29 -27.06 17.25
C LYS A 205 -4.62 -27.48 15.94
N LEU A 206 -3.44 -26.94 15.63
CA LEU A 206 -2.64 -27.31 14.45
C LEU A 206 -2.17 -28.78 14.48
N LYS A 207 -1.84 -29.32 15.66
CA LYS A 207 -1.55 -30.75 15.85
C LYS A 207 -2.80 -31.62 15.66
N LYS A 208 -3.90 -31.28 16.36
CA LYS A 208 -5.15 -32.06 16.37
C LYS A 208 -5.80 -32.20 14.99
N THR A 209 -5.65 -31.19 14.15
CA THR A 209 -6.18 -31.16 12.79
C THR A 209 -5.36 -31.97 11.79
N GLY A 210 -4.15 -32.40 12.14
CA GLY A 210 -3.21 -33.05 11.20
C GLY A 210 -2.54 -32.07 10.23
N ILE A 211 -2.80 -30.77 10.36
CA ILE A 211 -2.21 -29.72 9.53
C ILE A 211 -0.69 -29.58 9.81
N LYS A 212 -0.24 -29.88 11.03
CA LYS A 212 1.16 -29.70 11.46
C LYS A 212 2.18 -30.25 10.46
N SER A 213 2.03 -31.50 10.05
CA SER A 213 3.00 -32.17 9.17
C SER A 213 3.06 -31.55 7.78
N ILE A 214 1.92 -31.08 7.26
CA ILE A 214 1.86 -30.39 5.97
C ILE A 214 2.65 -29.08 6.05
N ILE A 215 2.45 -28.29 7.10
CA ILE A 215 3.14 -27.00 7.25
C ILE A 215 4.63 -27.20 7.52
N GLU A 216 5.00 -28.24 8.26
CA GLU A 216 6.40 -28.60 8.50
C GLU A 216 7.13 -28.93 7.19
N ASN A 217 6.49 -29.68 6.29
CA ASN A 217 7.03 -29.93 4.94
C ASN A 217 7.17 -28.63 4.15
N ILE A 218 6.15 -27.76 4.18
CA ILE A 218 6.19 -26.46 3.50
C ILE A 218 7.34 -25.59 4.02
N PHE A 219 7.55 -25.51 5.34
CA PHE A 219 8.65 -24.74 5.93
C PHE A 219 10.02 -25.32 5.57
N SER A 220 10.16 -26.65 5.57
CA SER A 220 11.38 -27.33 5.12
C SER A 220 11.74 -26.96 3.67
N ASP A 221 10.76 -26.88 2.78
CA ASP A 221 10.99 -26.52 1.38
C ASP A 221 11.20 -25.02 1.17
N LEU A 222 10.49 -24.17 1.91
CA LEU A 222 10.74 -22.72 1.92
C LEU A 222 12.18 -22.41 2.34
N SER A 223 12.72 -23.13 3.33
CA SER A 223 14.09 -22.90 3.83
C SER A 223 15.18 -23.08 2.77
N LYS A 224 14.90 -23.85 1.70
CA LYS A 224 15.78 -24.09 0.55
C LYS A 224 15.51 -23.14 -0.61
N SER A 225 14.40 -22.40 -0.55
CA SER A 225 13.92 -21.57 -1.65
C SER A 225 14.68 -20.24 -1.75
N LYS A 226 14.91 -19.80 -3.00
CA LYS A 226 15.34 -18.45 -3.33
C LYS A 226 14.18 -17.66 -3.92
N TYR A 227 14.27 -16.32 -3.82
CA TYR A 227 13.32 -15.42 -4.46
C TYR A 227 13.98 -14.65 -5.60
N GLU A 228 13.24 -14.43 -6.68
CA GLU A 228 13.66 -13.66 -7.85
C GLU A 228 13.52 -12.16 -7.60
N SER A 229 12.46 -11.77 -6.89
CA SER A 229 12.19 -10.38 -6.56
C SER A 229 11.36 -10.25 -5.28
N VAL A 230 11.43 -9.07 -4.68
CA VAL A 230 10.63 -8.68 -3.53
C VAL A 230 10.04 -7.30 -3.80
N ASN A 231 8.72 -7.18 -3.60
CA ASN A 231 8.00 -5.94 -3.81
C ASN A 231 7.30 -5.52 -2.51
N ILE A 232 7.20 -4.21 -2.28
CA ILE A 232 6.34 -3.69 -1.21
C ILE A 232 4.91 -3.69 -1.72
N PHE A 233 4.00 -4.32 -0.96
CA PHE A 233 2.57 -4.18 -1.20
C PHE A 233 1.97 -3.22 -0.17
N ASN A 234 1.05 -2.38 -0.61
CA ASN A 234 0.30 -1.42 0.22
C ASN A 234 -1.21 -1.44 -0.07
N GLN A 235 -1.65 -2.44 -0.82
CA GLN A 235 -3.04 -2.73 -1.13
C GLN A 235 -3.34 -4.17 -0.71
N PRO A 236 -4.61 -4.49 -0.37
CA PRO A 236 -5.02 -5.87 -0.20
C PRO A 236 -4.63 -6.70 -1.43
N LEU A 237 -4.29 -7.97 -1.22
CA LEU A 237 -4.05 -8.90 -2.31
C LEU A 237 -5.26 -8.90 -3.24
N ASP A 238 -5.07 -8.46 -4.49
CA ASP A 238 -6.10 -8.57 -5.51
C ASP A 238 -6.24 -10.05 -5.89
N ARG A 239 -7.42 -10.60 -5.60
CA ARG A 239 -7.75 -12.00 -5.86
C ARG A 239 -8.64 -12.13 -7.10
N GLY A 240 -9.13 -11.03 -7.68
CA GLY A 240 -10.18 -11.03 -8.71
C GLY A 240 -11.57 -11.32 -8.16
N GLU A 241 -12.56 -11.46 -9.05
CA GLU A 241 -13.95 -11.78 -8.70
C GLU A 241 -14.12 -13.29 -8.44
N ASN A 242 -14.72 -13.65 -7.31
CA ASN A 242 -14.96 -15.04 -6.86
C ASN A 242 -13.72 -15.95 -6.94
N PRO A 243 -12.63 -15.60 -6.24
CA PRO A 243 -11.43 -16.40 -6.26
C PRO A 243 -11.67 -17.74 -5.56
N ASN A 244 -11.30 -18.83 -6.23
CA ASN A 244 -11.08 -20.09 -5.56
C ASN A 244 -9.61 -20.12 -5.15
N PHE A 245 -9.31 -20.33 -3.87
CA PHE A 245 -7.94 -20.33 -3.38
C PHE A 245 -7.78 -21.15 -2.09
N ILE A 246 -6.54 -21.40 -1.72
CA ILE A 246 -6.16 -21.69 -0.34
C ILE A 246 -5.14 -20.64 0.13
N GLN A 247 -5.38 -20.07 1.30
CA GLN A 247 -4.50 -19.12 1.95
C GLN A 247 -4.26 -19.57 3.38
N ILE A 248 -3.01 -19.49 3.83
CA ILE A 248 -2.67 -19.70 5.22
C ILE A 248 -1.84 -18.54 5.74
N GLU A 249 -2.17 -18.09 6.94
CA GLU A 249 -1.46 -17.06 7.69
C GLU A 249 -0.93 -17.64 9.00
N PHE A 250 0.29 -17.26 9.37
CA PHE A 250 0.93 -17.66 10.62
C PHE A 250 1.48 -16.44 11.36
N ALA A 251 1.20 -16.36 12.66
CA ALA A 251 1.97 -15.52 13.57
C ALA A 251 3.01 -16.37 14.30
N LEU A 252 4.26 -15.90 14.31
CA LEU A 252 5.35 -16.56 15.03
C LEU A 252 5.61 -15.83 16.36
N LYS A 253 6.02 -16.56 17.40
CA LYS A 253 6.15 -16.05 18.79
C LYS A 253 6.99 -14.77 18.92
N ASP A 254 8.08 -14.66 18.15
CA ASP A 254 9.06 -13.57 18.24
C ASP A 254 9.19 -12.75 16.95
N LYS A 255 8.16 -12.74 16.10
CA LYS A 255 8.15 -11.95 14.87
C LYS A 255 7.10 -10.85 14.92
N PRO A 256 7.43 -9.60 14.55
CA PRO A 256 6.48 -8.49 14.52
C PRO A 256 5.62 -8.47 13.24
N TYR A 257 5.47 -9.62 12.58
CA TYR A 257 4.80 -9.75 11.30
C TYR A 257 4.12 -11.12 11.17
N LEU A 258 3.19 -11.22 10.23
CA LEU A 258 2.57 -12.47 9.81
C LEU A 258 3.25 -12.99 8.54
N ILE A 259 3.39 -14.31 8.43
CA ILE A 259 3.71 -14.96 7.16
C ILE A 259 2.40 -15.40 6.53
N SER A 260 2.18 -15.04 5.27
CA SER A 260 1.02 -15.44 4.49
C SER A 260 1.47 -16.18 3.24
N LEU A 261 0.90 -17.37 3.02
CA LEU A 261 1.04 -18.13 1.78
C LEU A 261 -0.30 -18.15 1.07
N TYR A 262 -0.32 -17.81 -0.20
CA TYR A 262 -1.50 -17.81 -1.04
C TYR A 262 -1.26 -18.62 -2.31
N LEU A 263 -2.15 -19.58 -2.58
CA LEU A 263 -2.14 -20.41 -3.77
C LEU A 263 -3.47 -20.23 -4.52
N PRO A 264 -3.48 -19.50 -5.66
CA PRO A 264 -4.67 -19.34 -6.48
C PRO A 264 -4.99 -20.59 -7.28
N LEU A 265 -6.29 -20.87 -7.45
CA LEU A 265 -6.80 -21.84 -8.42
C LEU A 265 -6.99 -21.19 -9.79
N LYS A 266 -6.78 -21.97 -10.85
CA LYS A 266 -7.15 -21.65 -12.23
C LYS A 266 -8.63 -21.97 -12.45
N ASN A 267 -9.17 -21.46 -13.55
CA ASN A 267 -10.57 -21.66 -13.97
C ASN A 267 -10.97 -23.15 -14.12
N ASP A 268 -10.01 -24.06 -14.32
CA ASP A 268 -10.23 -25.52 -14.39
C ASP A 268 -10.14 -26.21 -13.02
N GLN A 269 -10.20 -25.45 -11.92
CA GLN A 269 -10.01 -25.93 -10.54
C GLN A 269 -8.65 -26.60 -10.29
N LYS A 270 -7.67 -26.41 -11.18
CA LYS A 270 -6.28 -26.82 -10.91
C LYS A 270 -5.52 -25.64 -10.32
N TYR A 271 -4.62 -25.92 -9.38
CA TYR A 271 -3.81 -24.86 -8.82
C TYR A 271 -2.91 -24.23 -9.89
N SER A 272 -2.76 -22.91 -9.80
CA SER A 272 -1.99 -22.14 -10.78
C SER A 272 -0.52 -22.55 -10.85
N GLY A 273 -0.05 -23.24 -9.80
CA GLY A 273 1.35 -23.54 -9.57
C GLY A 273 2.13 -22.34 -9.04
N LYS A 274 1.53 -21.15 -8.92
CA LYS A 274 2.21 -19.95 -8.43
C LYS A 274 1.85 -19.75 -6.96
N ILE A 275 2.85 -19.75 -6.09
CA ILE A 275 2.66 -19.42 -4.68
C ILE A 275 3.10 -17.98 -4.44
N VAL A 276 2.24 -17.21 -3.78
CA VAL A 276 2.56 -15.87 -3.31
C VAL A 276 2.90 -15.97 -1.83
N LEU A 277 4.15 -15.67 -1.48
CA LEU A 277 4.61 -15.55 -0.10
C LEU A 277 4.64 -14.08 0.29
N MET A 278 4.02 -13.73 1.42
CA MET A 278 3.94 -12.37 1.93
C MET A 278 4.40 -12.31 3.39
N GLU A 279 5.27 -11.37 3.69
CA GLU A 279 5.62 -10.92 5.03
C GLU A 279 4.77 -9.68 5.34
N LYS A 280 3.79 -9.80 6.24
CA LYS A 280 2.80 -8.76 6.52
C LYS A 280 3.06 -8.08 7.87
N GLU A 281 3.39 -6.80 7.86
CA GLU A 281 3.34 -5.96 9.08
C GLU A 281 1.88 -5.65 9.43
N TYR A 282 1.08 -5.35 8.41
CA TYR A 282 -0.37 -5.20 8.49
C TYR A 282 -1.05 -5.96 7.36
N GLN A 283 -2.36 -6.15 7.45
CA GLN A 283 -3.11 -6.94 6.46
C GLN A 283 -2.94 -6.46 5.01
N ASN A 284 -2.72 -5.16 4.81
CA ASN A 284 -2.52 -4.53 3.51
C ASN A 284 -1.15 -3.86 3.36
N LEU A 285 -0.18 -4.16 4.23
CA LEU A 285 1.19 -3.63 4.13
C LEU A 285 2.24 -4.68 4.47
N GLY A 286 3.24 -4.81 3.60
CA GLY A 286 4.34 -5.73 3.84
C GLY A 286 5.23 -5.91 2.61
N TYR A 287 5.97 -7.02 2.63
CA TYR A 287 6.78 -7.48 1.50
C TYR A 287 6.11 -8.71 0.85
N GLN A 288 6.03 -8.70 -0.47
CA GLN A 288 5.60 -9.83 -1.29
C GLN A 288 6.79 -10.38 -2.03
N PHE A 289 7.08 -11.67 -1.85
CA PHE A 289 8.19 -12.38 -2.45
C PHE A 289 7.72 -13.18 -3.66
N ILE A 290 8.41 -12.99 -4.78
CA ILE A 290 8.26 -13.84 -5.96
C ILE A 290 9.33 -14.92 -5.86
N LEU A 291 8.91 -16.12 -5.46
CA LEU A 291 9.79 -17.27 -5.34
C LEU A 291 10.14 -17.82 -6.74
N ASP A 292 11.31 -18.42 -6.88
CA ASP A 292 11.70 -19.15 -8.11
C ASP A 292 10.88 -20.43 -8.26
N GLN A 293 10.24 -20.60 -9.43
CA GLN A 293 9.32 -21.68 -9.76
C GLN A 293 9.87 -23.09 -9.51
N ASN A 294 11.17 -23.28 -9.65
CA ASN A 294 11.80 -24.59 -9.48
C ASN A 294 11.91 -25.02 -8.01
N ASN A 295 11.75 -24.09 -7.06
CA ASN A 295 12.03 -24.32 -5.64
C ASN A 295 10.80 -24.71 -4.81
N TYR A 296 9.58 -24.64 -5.36
CA TYR A 296 8.35 -24.87 -4.60
C TYR A 296 7.40 -25.92 -5.20
N THR A 297 7.90 -26.77 -6.09
CA THR A 297 7.12 -27.85 -6.72
C THR A 297 6.47 -28.78 -5.70
N ASN A 298 7.11 -28.99 -4.55
CA ASN A 298 6.55 -29.75 -3.44
C ASN A 298 5.54 -28.95 -2.63
N ILE A 299 5.75 -27.64 -2.41
CA ILE A 299 4.78 -26.79 -1.71
C ILE A 299 3.45 -26.75 -2.46
N VAL A 300 3.49 -26.66 -3.80
CA VAL A 300 2.29 -26.72 -4.65
C VAL A 300 1.55 -28.06 -4.55
N LYS A 301 2.24 -29.15 -4.18
CA LYS A 301 1.63 -30.47 -3.94
C LYS A 301 1.13 -30.64 -2.52
N GLU A 302 1.89 -30.17 -1.53
CA GLU A 302 1.57 -30.32 -0.12
C GLU A 302 0.43 -29.40 0.30
N PHE A 303 0.42 -28.16 -0.17
CA PHE A 303 -0.53 -27.14 0.28
C PHE A 303 -2.01 -27.53 0.00
N PRO A 304 -2.37 -28.10 -1.17
CA PRO A 304 -3.71 -28.63 -1.40
C PRO A 304 -4.14 -29.79 -0.49
N ARG A 305 -3.20 -30.56 0.09
CA ARG A 305 -3.53 -31.70 0.95
C ARG A 305 -4.29 -31.30 2.21
N ILE A 306 -4.24 -30.02 2.59
CA ILE A 306 -5.05 -29.47 3.68
C ILE A 306 -6.54 -29.69 3.38
N LEU A 307 -6.96 -29.58 2.12
CA LEU A 307 -8.34 -29.79 1.74
C LEU A 307 -8.76 -31.23 1.99
N ASP A 308 -7.88 -32.21 1.84
CA ASP A 308 -8.20 -33.64 2.00
C ASP A 308 -8.38 -34.07 3.46
N LEU A 309 -8.06 -33.19 4.41
CA LEU A 309 -8.31 -33.41 5.82
C LEU A 309 -9.80 -33.23 6.14
N LYS A 310 -10.31 -34.05 7.06
CA LYS A 310 -11.68 -33.92 7.59
C LYS A 310 -11.71 -32.85 8.67
N LEU A 311 -11.89 -31.59 8.27
CA LEU A 311 -11.76 -30.43 9.14
C LEU A 311 -13.10 -29.85 9.61
N ASP A 312 -14.22 -30.47 9.26
CA ASP A 312 -15.59 -30.01 9.55
C ASP A 312 -15.83 -29.57 11.00
N ASN A 313 -15.29 -30.34 11.95
CA ASN A 313 -15.46 -30.07 13.38
C ASN A 313 -14.60 -28.91 13.90
N PHE A 314 -13.72 -28.37 13.07
CA PHE A 314 -12.79 -27.30 13.42
C PHE A 314 -13.11 -25.97 12.76
N TYR A 315 -14.10 -25.94 11.84
CA TYR A 315 -14.54 -24.69 11.20
C TYR A 315 -15.16 -23.75 12.22
N GLU A 316 -14.79 -22.49 12.10
CA GLU A 316 -15.46 -21.42 12.81
C GLU A 316 -16.92 -21.34 12.37
N ASP A 317 -17.82 -21.03 13.30
CA ASP A 317 -19.26 -20.97 13.02
C ASP A 317 -19.66 -19.73 12.19
N ILE A 318 -18.73 -18.76 12.07
CA ILE A 318 -18.82 -17.59 11.20
C ILE A 318 -17.48 -17.49 10.44
N PRO A 319 -17.48 -17.47 9.08
CA PRO A 319 -16.27 -17.37 8.26
C PRO A 319 -15.38 -16.14 8.57
#